data_AF-A0A7C3HFQ5-F1
#
_entry.id   AF-A0A7C3HFQ5-F1
#
_cell.length_a   1.000
_cell.length_b   1.000
_cell.length_c   1.000
_cell.angle_alpha   90.00
_cell.angle_beta   90.00
_cell.angle_gamma   90.00
#
_symmetry.space_group_name_H-M   'P 1'
#
loop_
_entity.id
_entity.type
_entity.pdbx_description
1 polymer ?
#
loop_
_entity_poly.entity_id
_entity_poly.type
_entity_poly.pdbx_seq_one_letter_code
_entity_poly.pdbx_strand_id
1 'polypeptide(L)'
;EVIPKLHERTNLLATIGNVATLIGLMGTIYGLILSFRSISAPGIDATEKARMLAAGISTAMNTTLTGLLIAVPAVLLYTYITNKTAKIIDEIDEHTVKFINFLTEGR
;
A
#
# COMPACT_ATOMS: atom_id res chain seq x y z
N GLU A 1 0.72 -24.54 15.60
CA GLU A 1 -0.51 -24.06 14.93
C GLU A 1 -0.75 -22.53 15.03
N VAL A 2 -0.03 -21.78 15.88
CA VAL A 2 -0.32 -20.34 16.11
C VAL A 2 0.32 -19.40 15.07
N ILE A 3 1.43 -19.84 14.44
CA ILE A 3 2.20 -19.09 13.44
C ILE A 3 1.36 -18.65 12.21
N PRO A 4 0.54 -19.52 11.57
CA PRO A 4 -0.23 -19.10 10.39
C PRO A 4 -1.29 -18.03 10.70
N LYS A 5 -1.91 -18.03 11.89
CA LYS A 5 -2.95 -17.04 12.26
C LYS A 5 -2.40 -15.63 12.51
N LEU A 6 -1.14 -15.51 12.92
CA LEU A 6 -0.47 -14.22 13.10
C LEU A 6 -0.06 -13.59 11.76
N HIS A 7 0.31 -14.40 10.77
CA HIS A 7 0.62 -13.94 9.40
C HIS A 7 -0.62 -13.57 8.58
N GLU A 8 -1.76 -14.23 8.81
CA GLU A 8 -2.95 -14.04 7.99
C GLU A 8 -3.52 -12.62 8.11
N ARG A 9 -3.51 -12.03 9.32
CA ARG A 9 -4.02 -10.67 9.55
C ARG A 9 -3.05 -9.56 9.18
N THR A 10 -1.74 -9.81 9.23
CA THR A 10 -0.75 -8.81 8.80
C THR A 10 -0.74 -8.62 7.29
N ASN A 11 -0.88 -9.70 6.52
CA ASN A 11 -0.88 -9.64 5.05
C ASN A 11 -1.97 -8.72 4.49
N LEU A 12 -3.12 -8.60 5.17
CA LEU A 12 -4.19 -7.68 4.76
C LEU A 12 -3.73 -6.22 4.70
N LEU A 13 -2.85 -5.77 5.61
CA LEU A 13 -2.34 -4.39 5.58
C LEU A 13 -1.43 -4.14 4.38
N ALA A 14 -0.57 -5.10 4.05
CA ALA A 14 0.26 -5.02 2.85
C ALA A 14 -0.59 -4.98 1.58
N THR A 15 -1.63 -5.82 1.51
CA THR A 15 -2.58 -5.82 0.39
C THR A 15 -3.31 -4.49 0.27
N ILE A 16 -3.80 -3.92 1.37
CA ILE A 16 -4.47 -2.61 1.35
C ILE A 16 -3.55 -1.51 0.85
N GLY A 17 -2.29 -1.47 1.30
CA GLY A 17 -1.32 -0.47 0.83
C GLY A 17 -1.04 -0.57 -0.68
N ASN A 18 -0.88 -1.79 -1.20
CA ASN A 18 -0.70 -2.03 -2.62
C ASN A 18 -1.94 -1.66 -3.43
N VAL A 19 -3.13 -2.08 -3.00
CA VAL A 19 -4.40 -1.76 -3.67
C VAL A 19 -4.67 -0.26 -3.66
N ALA A 20 -4.42 0.44 -2.55
CA ALA A 20 -4.58 1.90 -2.47
C ALA A 20 -3.69 2.65 -3.48
N THR A 21 -2.44 2.19 -3.66
CA THR A 21 -1.52 2.75 -4.66
C THR A 21 -2.03 2.52 -6.08
N LEU A 22 -2.49 1.30 -6.37
CA LEU A 22 -3.04 0.94 -7.68
C LEU A 22 -4.32 1.73 -8.01
N ILE A 23 -5.18 1.97 -7.01
CA ILE A 23 -6.38 2.83 -7.17
C ILE A 23 -5.98 4.27 -7.47
N GLY A 24 -4.95 4.81 -6.80
CA GLY A 24 -4.44 6.15 -7.08
C GLY A 24 -3.92 6.30 -8.52
N LEU A 25 -3.13 5.32 -8.98
CA LEU A 25 -2.65 5.25 -10.37
C LEU A 25 -3.79 5.06 -11.38
N MET A 26 -4.81 4.28 -11.06
CA MET A 26 -6.01 4.17 -11.91
C MET A 26 -6.72 5.52 -12.01
N GLY A 27 -6.80 6.28 -10.92
CA GLY A 27 -7.39 7.60 -10.86
C GLY A 27 -6.71 8.62 -11.77
N THR A 28 -5.37 8.60 -11.90
CA THR A 28 -4.68 9.48 -12.85
C THR A 28 -5.03 9.15 -14.29
N ILE A 29 -5.03 7.86 -14.64
CA ILE A 29 -5.37 7.40 -15.99
C ILE A 29 -6.79 7.84 -16.34
N TYR A 30 -7.74 7.65 -15.43
CA TYR A 30 -9.12 8.07 -15.63
C TYR A 30 -9.24 9.60 -15.80
N GLY A 31 -8.58 10.39 -14.95
CA GLY A 31 -8.58 11.85 -15.04
C GLY A 31 -7.99 12.36 -16.36
N LEU A 32 -6.89 11.77 -16.83
CA LEU A 32 -6.30 12.11 -18.12
C LEU A 32 -7.25 11.76 -19.28
N ILE A 33 -7.90 10.60 -19.26
CA ILE A 33 -8.90 10.22 -20.29
C ILE A 33 -10.03 11.26 -20.37
N LEU A 34 -10.57 11.69 -19.23
CA LEU A 34 -11.62 12.71 -19.18
C LEU A 34 -11.14 14.06 -19.74
N SER A 35 -9.90 14.43 -19.41
CA SER A 35 -9.25 15.66 -19.87
C SER A 35 -9.11 15.68 -21.40
N PHE A 36 -8.59 14.59 -21.98
CA PHE A 36 -8.43 14.47 -23.43
C PHE A 36 -9.77 14.41 -24.19
N ARG A 37 -10.80 13.80 -23.59
CA ARG A 37 -12.16 13.82 -24.17
C ARG A 37 -12.73 15.24 -24.23
N SER A 38 -12.46 16.06 -23.22
CA SER A 38 -13.02 17.41 -23.09
C SER A 38 -12.44 18.39 -24.12
N ILE A 39 -11.14 18.26 -24.46
CA ILE A 39 -10.47 19.13 -25.44
C ILE A 39 -10.71 18.72 -26.90
N SER A 40 -11.29 17.54 -27.13
CA SER A 40 -11.57 17.01 -28.48
C SER A 40 -12.81 17.64 -29.12
N ALA A 41 -13.57 18.46 -28.38
CA ALA A 41 -14.74 19.15 -28.92
C ALA A 41 -14.32 20.25 -29.94
N PRO A 42 -14.95 20.30 -31.13
CA PRO A 42 -14.66 21.33 -32.12
C PRO A 42 -15.09 22.72 -31.65
N GLY A 43 -14.29 23.75 -31.94
CA GLY A 43 -14.61 25.16 -31.64
C GLY A 43 -13.92 25.78 -30.42
N ILE A 44 -13.06 25.05 -29.71
CA ILE A 44 -12.32 25.57 -28.54
C ILE A 44 -10.97 26.18 -28.97
N ASP A 45 -10.69 27.39 -28.50
CA ASP A 45 -9.41 28.08 -28.70
C ASP A 45 -8.23 27.31 -28.07
N ALA A 46 -7.02 27.49 -28.62
CA ALA A 46 -5.81 26.83 -28.15
C ALA A 46 -5.50 27.15 -26.67
N THR A 47 -5.78 28.38 -26.23
CA THR A 47 -5.54 28.82 -24.85
C THR A 47 -6.46 28.09 -23.87
N GLU A 48 -7.73 27.95 -24.23
CA GLU A 48 -8.72 27.29 -23.38
C GLU A 48 -8.49 25.77 -23.32
N LYS A 49 -8.07 25.15 -24.44
CA LYS A 49 -7.63 23.74 -24.43
C LYS A 49 -6.48 23.49 -23.47
N ALA A 50 -5.47 24.37 -23.46
CA ALA A 50 -4.35 24.27 -22.55
C ALA A 50 -4.78 24.41 -21.08
N ARG A 51 -5.68 25.36 -20.78
CA ARG A 51 -6.23 25.56 -19.43
C ARG A 51 -7.01 24.34 -18.94
N MET A 52 -7.89 23.79 -19.77
CA MET A 52 -8.69 22.61 -19.45
C MET A 52 -7.81 21.37 -19.23
N LEU A 53 -6.79 21.17 -20.07
CA LEU A 53 -5.84 20.08 -19.92
C LEU A 53 -5.05 20.20 -18.61
N ALA A 54 -4.55 21.41 -18.29
CA ALA A 54 -3.82 21.65 -17.05
C ALA A 54 -4.67 21.38 -15.80
N ALA A 55 -5.94 21.81 -15.80
CA ALA A 55 -6.88 21.53 -14.71
C ALA A 55 -7.15 20.02 -14.56
N GLY A 56 -7.29 19.32 -15.68
CA GLY A 56 -7.49 17.89 -15.73
C GLY A 56 -6.29 17.07 -15.22
N ILE A 57 -5.08 17.47 -15.61
CA ILE A 57 -3.82 16.90 -15.08
C ILE A 57 -3.70 17.16 -13.58
N SER A 58 -4.00 18.37 -13.12
CA SER A 58 -3.97 18.71 -11.70
C SER A 58 -4.91 17.82 -10.89
N THR A 59 -6.12 17.60 -11.39
CA THR A 59 -7.11 16.70 -10.77
C THR A 59 -6.59 15.25 -10.74
N ALA A 60 -6.05 14.78 -11.86
CA ALA A 60 -5.45 13.45 -11.96
C ALA A 60 -4.33 13.25 -10.92
N MET A 61 -3.40 14.20 -10.82
CA MET A 61 -2.29 14.14 -9.85
C MET A 61 -2.76 14.13 -8.40
N ASN A 62 -3.84 14.87 -8.09
CA ASN A 62 -4.42 14.87 -6.76
C ASN A 62 -4.95 13.48 -6.36
N THR A 63 -5.53 12.73 -7.30
CA THR A 63 -6.00 11.35 -7.05
C THR A 63 -4.85 10.43 -6.64
N THR A 64 -3.68 10.53 -7.31
CA THR A 64 -2.48 9.77 -6.88
C THR A 64 -2.01 10.17 -5.50
N LEU A 65 -2.00 11.47 -5.19
CA LEU A 65 -1.61 11.95 -3.86
C LEU A 65 -2.48 11.33 -2.77
N THR A 66 -3.81 11.27 -2.99
CA THR A 66 -4.72 10.63 -2.03
C THR A 66 -4.49 9.12 -1.89
N GLY A 67 -4.17 8.41 -2.98
CA GLY A 67 -3.82 6.99 -2.94
C GLY A 67 -2.54 6.73 -2.15
N LEU A 68 -1.52 7.57 -2.35
CA LEU A 68 -0.25 7.50 -1.60
C LEU A 68 -0.43 7.86 -0.13
N LEU A 69 -1.29 8.83 0.20
CA LEU A 69 -1.59 9.23 1.57
C LEU A 69 -2.13 8.06 2.40
N ILE A 70 -2.86 7.14 1.78
CA ILE A 70 -3.38 5.92 2.42
C ILE A 70 -2.35 4.79 2.39
N ALA A 71 -1.62 4.63 1.27
CA ALA A 71 -0.68 3.53 1.09
C ALA A 71 0.54 3.62 2.02
N VAL A 72 1.14 4.80 2.19
CA VAL A 72 2.33 5.00 3.02
C VAL A 72 2.11 4.56 4.48
N PRO A 73 1.09 5.06 5.21
CA PRO A 73 0.86 4.64 6.59
C PRO A 73 0.47 3.16 6.70
N ALA A 74 -0.26 2.60 5.72
CA ALA A 74 -0.62 1.18 5.72
C ALA A 74 0.62 0.28 5.63
N VAL A 75 1.57 0.62 4.76
CA VAL A 75 2.83 -0.14 4.60
C VAL A 75 3.71 0.02 5.84
N LEU A 76 3.83 1.22 6.41
CA LEU A 76 4.59 1.43 7.64
C LEU A 76 4.04 0.61 8.81
N LEU A 77 2.71 0.56 8.98
CA LEU A 77 2.08 -0.24 10.02
C LEU A 77 2.31 -1.74 9.78
N TYR A 78 2.20 -2.19 8.52
CA TYR A 78 2.50 -3.56 8.14
C TYR A 78 3.92 -3.97 8.52
N THR A 79 4.92 -3.15 8.17
CA THR A 79 6.32 -3.41 8.51
C THR A 79 6.54 -3.45 10.03
N TYR A 80 5.92 -2.54 10.77
CA TYR A 80 6.04 -2.51 12.23
C TYR A 80 5.47 -3.78 12.88
N ILE A 81 4.26 -4.21 12.49
CA ILE A 81 3.62 -5.39 13.07
C ILE A 81 4.38 -6.66 12.67
N THR A 82 4.82 -6.76 11.41
CA THR A 82 5.58 -7.92 10.92
C THR A 82 6.91 -8.09 11.68
N ASN A 83 7.64 -6.99 11.89
CA ASN A 83 8.88 -7.02 12.68
C ASN A 83 8.63 -7.44 14.13
N LYS A 84 7.51 -7.01 14.73
CA LYS A 84 7.15 -7.41 16.10
C LYS A 84 6.79 -8.89 16.18
N THR A 85 6.04 -9.41 15.19
CA THR A 85 5.70 -10.83 15.10
C THR A 85 6.96 -11.69 14.94
N ALA A 86 7.90 -11.28 14.09
CA ALA A 86 9.17 -11.97 13.89
C ALA A 86 9.96 -12.08 15.21
N LYS A 87 10.09 -10.99 15.97
CA LYS A 87 10.75 -11.01 17.28
C LYS A 87 10.10 -11.98 18.27
N ILE A 88 8.78 -12.04 18.31
CA ILE A 88 8.05 -12.97 19.19
C ILE A 88 8.33 -14.42 18.79
N ILE A 89 8.42 -14.71 17.49
CA ILE A 89 8.77 -16.05 16.99
C ILE A 89 10.20 -16.40 17.39
N ASP A 90 11.16 -15.48 17.20
CA ASP A 90 12.55 -15.69 17.58
C ASP A 90 12.70 -15.96 19.09
N GLU A 91 11.99 -15.21 19.94
CA GLU A 91 11.96 -15.45 21.39
C GLU A 91 11.41 -16.84 21.74
N ILE A 92 10.32 -17.27 21.09
CA ILE A 92 9.72 -18.60 21.30
C ILE A 92 10.70 -19.71 20.89
N ASP A 93 11.39 -19.55 19.76
CA ASP A 93 12.38 -20.52 19.30
C ASP A 93 13.56 -20.60 20.27
N GLU A 94 14.07 -19.47 20.76
CA GLU A 94 15.15 -19.45 21.76
C GLU A 94 14.73 -20.15 23.07
N HIS A 95 13.53 -19.89 23.56
CA HIS A 95 13.00 -20.55 24.75
C HIS A 95 12.78 -22.05 24.53
N THR A 96 12.34 -22.45 23.34
CA THR A 96 12.14 -23.87 22.97
C THR A 96 13.46 -24.61 22.94
N VAL A 97 14.50 -24.02 22.34
CA VAL A 97 15.86 -24.61 22.32
C VAL A 97 16.43 -24.75 23.73
N LYS A 98 16.29 -23.73 24.58
CA LYS A 98 16.72 -23.80 25.99
C LYS A 98 15.99 -24.90 26.75
N PHE A 99 14.68 -25.05 26.53
CA PHE A 99 13.89 -26.10 27.17
C PHE A 99 14.30 -27.50 26.73
N ILE A 100 14.57 -27.70 25.44
CA ILE A 100 15.09 -28.97 24.91
C ILE A 100 16.46 -29.29 25.51
N ASN A 101 17.38 -28.32 25.56
CA ASN A 101 18.69 -28.52 26.16
C ASN A 101 18.59 -28.88 27.65
N PHE A 102 17.72 -28.20 28.41
CA PHE A 102 17.49 -28.52 29.81
C PHE A 102 16.98 -29.95 30.03
N LEU A 103 16.06 -30.42 29.17
CA LEU A 103 15.58 -31.80 29.23
C LEU A 103 16.62 -32.84 28.79
N THR A 104 17.54 -32.46 27.91
CA THR A 104 18.58 -33.35 27.36
C THR A 104 19.78 -33.46 28.30
N GLU A 105 20.17 -32.37 28.96
CA GLU A 105 21.24 -32.33 29.97
C GLU A 105 20.83 -32.91 31.32
N GLY A 106 19.53 -33.08 31.57
CA GLY A 106 18.99 -33.73 32.77
C GLY A 106 19.09 -35.27 32.80
N ARG A 107 19.82 -35.89 31.86
CA ARG A 107 20.14 -37.32 31.84
C ARG A 107 21.65 -37.56 31.85
#